data_AF-A0A549YEA9-F1
#
_entry.id   AF-A0A549YEA9-F1
#
_cell.length_a   1.000
_cell.length_b   1.000
_cell.length_c   1.000
_cell.angle_alpha   90.00
_cell.angle_beta   90.00
_cell.angle_gamma   90.00
#
_symmetry.space_group_name_H-M   'P 1'
#
loop_
_entity.id
_entity.type
_entity.pdbx_description
1 polymer ?
#
loop_
_entity_poly.entity_id
_entity_poly.type
_entity_poly.pdbx_seq_one_letter_code
_entity_poly.pdbx_strand_id
1 'polypeptide(L)'
;MNRLQNLWDTTNLLHDVLTEAMETKNREKNIERINELVEYRGELLQQVVPPFTDDEKRLGKQLILLNEQVQEKMDTLFTTLKQEMKQMKKQKKSNRTYIDPYEHVKTIDGMFLDSKK
;
A
#
# COMPACT_ATOMS: atom_id res chain seq x y z
N MET A 1 32.60 8.89 -6.35
CA MET A 1 31.23 8.40 -6.62
C MET A 1 30.28 9.58 -6.53
N ASN A 2 29.41 9.75 -7.53
CA ASN A 2 28.42 10.83 -7.55
C ASN A 2 27.35 10.53 -6.48
N ARG A 3 27.16 11.44 -5.52
CA ARG A 3 26.25 11.24 -4.37
C ARG A 3 24.81 10.99 -4.81
N LEU A 4 24.40 11.61 -5.91
CA LEU A 4 23.07 11.44 -6.49
C LEU A 4 22.93 10.15 -7.32
N GLN A 5 24.03 9.50 -7.70
CA GLN A 5 23.96 8.25 -8.48
C GLN A 5 23.32 7.13 -7.66
N ASN A 6 23.77 6.94 -6.42
CA ASN A 6 23.18 5.90 -5.55
C ASN A 6 21.70 6.15 -5.29
N LEU A 7 21.32 7.43 -5.14
CA LEU A 7 19.94 7.84 -4.95
C LEU A 7 19.10 7.59 -6.22
N TRP A 8 19.66 7.88 -7.39
CA TRP A 8 19.06 7.59 -8.69
C TRP A 8 18.85 6.08 -8.89
N ASP A 9 19.87 5.27 -8.66
CA ASP A 9 19.80 3.82 -8.83
C ASP A 9 18.77 3.20 -7.89
N THR A 10 18.76 3.64 -6.62
CA THR A 10 17.76 3.18 -5.63
C THR A 10 16.34 3.61 -6.01
N THR A 11 16.17 4.82 -6.55
CA THR A 11 14.84 5.31 -6.98
C THR A 11 14.35 4.56 -8.22
N ASN A 12 15.22 4.20 -9.16
CA ASN A 12 14.85 3.35 -10.30
C ASN A 12 14.47 1.94 -9.85
N LEU A 13 15.26 1.33 -8.96
CA LEU A 13 14.94 0.02 -8.43
C LEU A 13 13.60 0.02 -7.70
N LEU A 14 13.31 1.08 -6.91
CA LEU A 14 12.01 1.25 -6.26
C LEU A 14 10.88 1.37 -7.28
N HIS A 15 11.06 2.13 -8.36
CA HIS A 15 10.09 2.25 -9.44
C HIS A 15 9.78 0.89 -10.09
N ASP A 16 10.80 0.06 -10.32
CA ASP A 16 10.66 -1.25 -10.97
C ASP A 16 9.94 -2.24 -10.06
N VAL A 17 10.35 -2.32 -8.79
CA VAL A 17 9.67 -3.18 -7.79
C VAL A 17 8.21 -2.75 -7.60
N LEU A 18 7.91 -1.45 -7.64
CA LEU A 18 6.53 -0.97 -7.58
C LEU A 18 5.71 -1.40 -8.80
N THR A 19 6.32 -1.43 -9.97
CA THR A 19 5.68 -1.91 -11.19
C THR A 19 5.38 -3.40 -11.10
N GLU A 20 6.34 -4.21 -10.64
CA GLU A 20 6.15 -5.64 -10.40
C GLU A 20 5.10 -5.94 -9.32
N ALA A 21 5.02 -5.11 -8.27
CA ALA A 21 4.04 -5.25 -7.19
C ALA A 21 2.59 -5.06 -7.66
N MET A 22 2.38 -4.31 -8.75
CA MET A 22 1.06 -4.12 -9.35
C MET A 22 0.66 -5.29 -10.27
N GLU A 23 1.62 -6.00 -10.86
CA GLU A 23 1.36 -7.07 -11.83
C GLU A 23 1.33 -8.48 -11.22
N THR A 24 2.11 -8.71 -10.17
CA THR A 24 2.36 -10.07 -9.66
C THR A 24 1.52 -10.42 -8.42
N LYS A 25 1.27 -11.73 -8.23
CA LYS A 25 0.64 -12.26 -7.00
C LYS A 25 1.55 -12.29 -5.78
N ASN A 26 2.85 -12.03 -5.93
CA ASN A 26 3.84 -12.16 -4.85
C ASN A 26 3.98 -10.85 -4.05
N ARG A 27 2.84 -10.30 -3.67
CA ARG A 27 2.68 -8.90 -3.25
C ARG A 27 3.32 -8.62 -1.89
N GLU A 28 3.33 -9.60 -1.00
CA GLU A 28 3.89 -9.48 0.36
C GLU A 28 5.40 -9.27 0.32
N LYS A 29 6.12 -10.11 -0.43
CA LYS A 29 7.57 -9.98 -0.67
C LYS A 29 7.92 -8.63 -1.32
N ASN A 30 7.10 -8.18 -2.29
CA ASN A 30 7.35 -6.91 -2.95
C ASN A 30 7.12 -5.72 -2.00
N ILE A 31 6.13 -5.79 -1.10
CA ILE A 31 5.91 -4.75 -0.08
C ILE A 31 7.07 -4.67 0.90
N GLU A 32 7.60 -5.81 1.37
CA GLU A 32 8.80 -5.83 2.21
C GLU A 32 9.97 -5.15 1.50
N ARG A 33 10.21 -5.52 0.23
CA ARG A 33 11.28 -4.93 -0.56
C ARG A 33 11.10 -3.42 -0.79
N ILE A 34 9.87 -2.97 -1.03
CA ILE A 34 9.54 -1.55 -1.15
C ILE A 34 9.90 -0.80 0.14
N ASN A 35 9.57 -1.35 1.31
CA ASN A 35 9.89 -0.72 2.59
C ASN A 35 11.41 -0.58 2.79
N GLU A 36 12.17 -1.65 2.55
CA GLU A 36 13.64 -1.60 2.64
C GLU A 36 14.23 -0.52 1.72
N LEU A 37 13.74 -0.43 0.48
CA LEU A 37 14.21 0.56 -0.48
C LEU A 37 13.83 1.99 -0.09
N VAL A 38 12.64 2.20 0.48
CA VAL A 38 12.20 3.52 0.97
C VAL A 38 13.07 3.97 2.15
N GLU A 39 13.36 3.09 3.09
CA GLU A 39 14.24 3.40 4.23
C GLU A 39 15.65 3.74 3.78
N TYR A 40 16.26 2.88 2.96
CA TYR A 40 17.60 3.09 2.43
C TYR A 40 17.69 4.38 1.60
N ARG A 41 16.66 4.67 0.78
CA ARG A 41 16.56 5.93 0.04
C ARG A 41 16.49 7.14 0.98
N GLY A 42 15.78 7.02 2.10
CA GLY A 42 15.72 8.04 3.15
C GLY A 42 17.09 8.38 3.73
N GLU A 43 17.92 7.36 4.00
CA GLU A 43 19.30 7.55 4.48
C GLU A 43 20.17 8.26 3.43
N LEU A 44 20.04 7.89 2.15
CA LEU A 44 20.77 8.54 1.07
C LEU A 44 20.38 10.01 0.91
N LEU A 45 19.10 10.35 1.08
CA LEU A 45 18.60 11.73 0.99
C LEU A 45 19.23 12.64 2.05
N GLN A 46 19.54 12.13 3.25
CA GLN A 46 20.22 12.92 4.29
C GLN A 46 21.63 13.37 3.89
N GLN A 47 22.24 12.69 2.93
CA GLN A 47 23.59 12.98 2.45
C GLN A 47 23.60 13.95 1.26
N VAL A 48 22.42 14.33 0.74
CA VAL A 48 22.28 15.26 -0.39
C VAL A 48 22.35 16.70 0.13
N VAL A 49 23.59 17.19 0.27
CA VAL A 49 23.86 18.55 0.77
C VAL A 49 24.67 19.37 -0.24
N PRO A 50 24.42 20.70 -0.33
CA PRO A 50 25.20 21.59 -1.19
C PRO A 50 26.67 21.71 -0.73
N PRO A 51 27.59 22.16 -1.60
CA PRO A 51 27.36 22.59 -2.99
C PRO A 51 27.15 21.42 -3.96
N PHE A 52 26.39 21.69 -5.03
CA PHE A 52 26.11 20.71 -6.10
C PHE A 52 26.87 21.04 -7.38
N THR A 53 27.44 20.02 -8.01
CA THR A 53 28.03 20.13 -9.35
C THR A 53 26.94 20.26 -10.42
N ASP A 54 27.30 20.71 -11.62
CA ASP A 54 26.31 20.82 -12.71
C ASP A 54 25.80 19.45 -13.17
N ASP A 55 26.60 18.39 -13.04
CA ASP A 55 26.18 17.01 -13.27
C ASP A 55 25.13 16.56 -12.23
N GLU A 56 25.38 16.88 -10.97
CA GLU A 56 24.44 16.61 -9.87
C GLU A 56 23.12 17.36 -10.07
N LYS A 57 23.15 18.62 -10.54
CA LYS A 57 21.92 19.37 -10.87
C LYS A 57 21.16 18.75 -12.04
N ARG A 58 21.85 18.28 -13.09
CA ARG A 58 21.21 17.61 -14.23
C ARG A 58 20.54 16.32 -13.80
N LEU A 59 21.25 15.47 -13.06
CA LEU A 59 20.72 14.22 -12.53
C LEU A 59 19.57 14.47 -11.55
N GLY A 60 19.67 15.49 -10.71
CA GLY A 60 18.62 15.88 -9.78
C GLY A 60 17.30 16.25 -10.48
N LYS A 61 17.35 16.92 -11.64
CA LYS A 61 16.14 17.21 -12.43
C LYS A 61 15.46 15.94 -12.92
N GLN A 62 16.24 14.97 -13.41
CA GLN A 62 15.71 13.67 -13.83
C GLN A 62 15.13 12.91 -12.63
N LEU A 63 15.82 12.96 -11.48
CA LEU A 63 15.41 12.29 -10.25
C LEU A 63 14.05 12.79 -9.74
N ILE A 64 13.77 14.09 -9.87
CA ILE A 64 12.46 14.66 -9.50
C ILE A 64 11.35 14.03 -10.35
N LEU A 65 11.53 13.95 -11.67
CA LEU A 65 10.55 13.34 -12.58
C LEU A 65 10.30 11.85 -12.25
N LEU A 66 11.38 11.12 -11.97
CA LEU A 66 11.27 9.71 -11.56
C LEU A 66 10.55 9.57 -10.20
N ASN A 67 10.82 10.48 -9.26
CA ASN A 67 10.16 10.49 -7.97
C ASN A 67 8.65 10.74 -8.07
N GLU A 68 8.21 11.61 -9.00
CA GLU A 68 6.78 11.82 -9.27
C GLU A 68 6.09 10.52 -9.72
N GLN A 69 6.73 9.75 -10.60
CA GLN A 69 6.22 8.45 -11.06
C GLN A 69 6.18 7.42 -9.92
N VAL A 70 7.21 7.38 -9.07
CA VAL A 70 7.24 6.53 -7.87
C VAL A 70 6.09 6.88 -6.92
N GLN A 71 5.84 8.18 -6.70
CA GLN A 71 4.77 8.66 -5.83
C GLN A 71 3.40 8.21 -6.34
N GLU A 72 3.12 8.39 -7.64
CA GLU A 72 1.85 7.96 -8.25
C GLU A 72 1.60 6.45 -8.10
N LYS A 73 2.64 5.64 -8.32
CA LYS A 73 2.56 4.18 -8.14
C LYS A 73 2.33 3.79 -6.68
N MET A 74 2.99 4.47 -5.73
CA MET A 74 2.76 4.24 -4.30
C MET A 74 1.32 4.55 -3.90
N ASP A 75 0.77 5.68 -4.37
CA ASP A 75 -0.61 6.07 -4.06
C ASP A 75 -1.62 5.09 -4.66
N THR A 76 -1.33 4.58 -5.86
CA THR A 76 -2.13 3.54 -6.53
C THR A 76 -2.10 2.22 -5.75
N LEU A 77 -0.91 1.76 -5.36
CA LEU A 77 -0.73 0.54 -4.56
C LEU A 77 -1.46 0.67 -3.22
N PHE A 78 -1.29 1.79 -2.52
CA PHE A 78 -1.94 2.06 -1.25
C PHE A 78 -3.47 2.09 -1.36
N THR A 79 -3.99 2.75 -2.40
CA THR A 79 -5.43 2.80 -2.65
C THR A 79 -6.00 1.41 -2.91
N THR A 80 -5.31 0.59 -3.70
CA THR A 80 -5.69 -0.80 -3.98
C THR A 80 -5.73 -1.62 -2.70
N LEU A 81 -4.69 -1.55 -1.86
CA LEU A 81 -4.65 -2.24 -0.55
C LEU A 81 -5.82 -1.82 0.35
N LYS A 82 -6.12 -0.52 0.41
CA LYS A 82 -7.24 0.01 1.20
C LYS A 82 -8.59 -0.52 0.71
N GLN A 83 -8.78 -0.66 -0.59
CA GLN A 83 -10.00 -1.22 -1.18
C GLN A 83 -10.15 -2.71 -0.83
N GLU A 84 -9.07 -3.48 -0.94
CA GLU A 84 -9.06 -4.91 -0.59
C GLU A 84 -9.40 -5.13 0.88
N MET A 85 -8.81 -4.36 1.80
CA MET A 85 -9.14 -4.42 3.22
C MET A 85 -10.64 -4.15 3.49
N LYS A 86 -11.25 -3.20 2.76
CA LYS A 86 -12.69 -2.93 2.86
C LYS A 86 -13.53 -4.10 2.35
N GLN A 87 -13.14 -4.69 1.21
CA GLN A 87 -13.84 -5.84 0.63
C GLN A 87 -13.78 -7.06 1.56
N MET A 88 -12.61 -7.38 2.13
CA MET A 88 -12.44 -8.46 3.11
C MET A 88 -13.33 -8.27 4.34
N LYS A 89 -13.43 -7.04 4.88
CA LYS A 89 -14.33 -6.72 5.99
C LYS A 89 -15.80 -6.93 5.62
N LYS A 90 -16.21 -6.51 4.42
CA LYS A 90 -17.58 -6.68 3.91
C LYS A 90 -17.92 -8.17 3.73
N GLN A 91 -17.00 -8.96 3.18
CA GLN A 91 -17.20 -10.41 3.01
C GLN A 91 -17.37 -11.11 4.36
N LYS A 92 -16.53 -10.79 5.36
CA LYS A 92 -16.68 -11.33 6.72
C LYS A 92 -18.04 -10.99 7.35
N LYS A 93 -18.53 -9.75 7.17
CA LYS A 93 -19.86 -9.33 7.64
C LYS A 93 -20.98 -10.12 6.95
N SER A 94 -20.93 -10.22 5.62
CA SER A 94 -21.94 -10.95 4.83
C SER A 94 -21.99 -12.44 5.20
N ASN A 95 -20.83 -13.07 5.41
CA ASN A 95 -20.76 -14.49 5.76
C ASN A 95 -21.33 -14.76 7.16
N ARG A 96 -21.12 -13.85 8.13
CA ARG A 96 -21.75 -13.95 9.47
C ARG A 96 -23.27 -13.83 9.41
N THR A 97 -23.80 -12.88 8.64
CA THR A 97 -25.26 -12.70 8.47
C THR A 97 -25.93 -13.89 7.78
N TYR A 98 -25.20 -14.63 6.92
CA TYR A 98 -25.72 -15.84 6.31
C TYR A 98 -25.73 -17.05 7.26
N ILE A 99 -24.70 -17.17 8.12
CA ILE A 99 -24.55 -18.31 9.05
C ILE A 99 -25.47 -18.18 10.27
N ASP A 100 -25.77 -16.95 10.72
CA ASP A 100 -26.73 -16.72 11.81
C ASP A 100 -27.76 -15.63 11.46
N PRO A 101 -28.77 -15.96 10.62
CA PRO A 101 -29.85 -15.02 10.27
C PRO A 101 -30.72 -14.61 11.46
N TYR A 102 -30.58 -15.28 12.62
CA TYR A 102 -31.47 -15.18 13.76
C TYR A 102 -30.75 -14.78 15.06
N GLU A 103 -29.49 -14.32 14.99
CA GLU A 103 -28.74 -13.88 16.20
C GLU A 103 -29.50 -12.77 16.95
N HIS A 104 -30.23 -11.92 16.21
CA HIS A 104 -31.09 -10.86 16.75
C HIS A 104 -32.45 -11.37 17.28
N VAL A 105 -32.86 -12.59 16.95
CA VAL A 105 -34.17 -13.17 17.35
C VAL A 105 -34.11 -13.84 18.74
N LYS A 106 -32.92 -14.00 19.32
CA LYS A 106 -32.74 -14.59 20.67
C LYS A 106 -33.22 -13.69 21.83
N THR A 107 -33.87 -12.55 21.57
CA THR A 107 -34.41 -11.64 22.62
C THR A 107 -35.88 -11.27 22.44
N ILE A 108 -36.65 -12.02 21.65
CA ILE A 108 -38.12 -11.98 21.77
C ILE A 108 -38.54 -13.18 22.60
N ASP A 109 -38.85 -12.86 23.85
CA ASP A 109 -39.51 -13.70 24.85
C ASP A 109 -40.60 -14.56 24.18
N GLY A 110 -40.40 -15.88 24.23
CA GLY A 110 -41.23 -16.85 23.54
C GLY A 110 -42.58 -16.99 24.23
N MET A 111 -43.51 -16.08 23.96
CA MET A 111 -44.88 -16.20 24.44
C MET A 111 -45.71 -16.96 23.40
N PHE A 112 -45.91 -18.26 23.64
CA PHE A 112 -46.92 -19.06 22.96
C PHE A 112 -48.31 -18.57 23.37
N LEU A 113 -49.07 -18.01 22.42
CA LEU A 113 -50.49 -17.74 22.60
C LEU A 113 -51.29 -19.02 22.32
N ASP A 114 -51.41 -19.90 23.32
CA ASP A 114 -52.58 -20.76 23.43
C ASP A 114 -53.62 -20.01 24.26
N SER A 115 -54.68 -19.55 23.60
CA SER A 115 -55.89 -19.10 24.26
C SER A 115 -57.05 -19.41 23.34
N LYS A 116 -57.61 -20.61 23.54
CA LYS A 116 -58.88 -21.10 23.00
C LYS A 116 -59.98 -20.03 23.01
N LYS A 117 -60.70 -19.92 21.90
CA LYS A 117 -62.18 -19.88 21.88
C LYS A 117 -62.70 -20.43 20.56
#